data_AF-A0A8T4ZHE4-F1
#
_entry.id   AF-A0A8T4ZHE4-F1
#
_cell.length_a   1.000
_cell.length_b   1.000
_cell.length_c   1.000
_cell.angle_alpha   90.00
_cell.angle_beta   90.00
_cell.angle_gamma   90.00
#
_symmetry.space_group_name_H-M   'P 1'
#
loop_
_entity.id
_entity.type
_entity.pdbx_description
1 polymer ?
#
loop_
_entity_poly.entity_id
_entity_poly.type
_entity_poly.pdbx_seq_one_letter_code
_entity_poly.pdbx_strand_id
1 'polypeptide(L)'
;MRSFVKIYGPPLLKAIRALEKISVDMPEVCIMDTTIAFGGPEFNTNTGVMEYFSQIGVAKISEERCDKIISKSGMILGEYDFFFEWFKNPTQSDINNLIAKIDEALSPLGVKYTITTK
;
A
#
# COMPACT_ATOMS: atom_id res chain seq x y z
N MET A 1 -11.29 -7.93 -4.06
CA MET A 1 -11.40 -6.72 -4.90
C MET A 1 -10.13 -5.91 -4.72
N ARG A 2 -9.67 -5.15 -5.72
CA ARG A 2 -8.43 -4.37 -5.65
C ARG A 2 -8.65 -2.92 -6.08
N SER A 3 -8.08 -2.00 -5.32
CA SER A 3 -7.97 -0.58 -5.67
C SER A 3 -6.55 -0.30 -6.13
N PHE A 4 -6.38 -0.17 -7.43
CA PHE A 4 -5.10 0.09 -8.07
C PHE A 4 -4.82 1.59 -8.13
N VAL A 5 -3.59 1.98 -7.85
CA VAL A 5 -3.12 3.36 -7.87
C VAL A 5 -1.98 3.48 -8.88
N LYS A 6 -2.12 4.47 -9.77
CA LYS A 6 -1.06 4.89 -10.70
C LYS A 6 -0.69 6.32 -10.38
N ILE A 7 0.60 6.56 -10.14
CA ILE A 7 1.15 7.83 -9.68
C ILE A 7 1.82 8.52 -10.88
N TYR A 8 1.62 9.84 -10.98
CA TYR A 8 2.17 10.67 -12.03
C TYR A 8 3.02 11.80 -11.43
N GLY A 9 4.27 11.86 -11.88
CA GLY A 9 5.24 12.88 -11.47
C GLY A 9 6.14 12.45 -10.30
N PRO A 10 7.26 13.16 -10.09
CA PRO A 10 8.13 12.93 -8.94
C PRO A 10 7.53 13.59 -7.67
N PRO A 11 7.89 13.10 -6.47
CA PRO A 11 8.77 11.97 -6.18
C PRO A 11 8.02 10.63 -6.02
N LEU A 12 8.11 9.75 -7.02
CA LEU A 12 7.40 8.45 -7.07
C LEU A 12 7.66 7.57 -5.83
N LEU A 13 8.91 7.37 -5.45
CA LEU A 13 9.26 6.52 -4.30
C LEU A 13 8.69 7.06 -2.97
N LYS A 14 8.64 8.39 -2.81
CA LYS A 14 8.05 8.99 -1.60
C LYS A 14 6.54 8.80 -1.59
N ALA A 15 5.89 8.86 -2.76
CA ALA A 15 4.47 8.61 -2.89
C ALA A 15 4.11 7.15 -2.59
N ILE A 16 4.87 6.18 -3.13
CA ILE A 16 4.70 4.74 -2.80
C ILE A 16 4.82 4.53 -1.28
N ARG A 17 5.87 5.08 -0.65
CA ARG A 17 6.04 4.99 0.81
C ARG A 17 4.92 5.64 1.61
N ALA A 18 4.31 6.71 1.10
CA ALA A 18 3.16 7.31 1.74
C ALA A 18 1.95 6.36 1.71
N LEU A 19 1.72 5.67 0.58
CA LEU A 19 0.66 4.66 0.45
C LEU A 19 0.91 3.43 1.34
N GLU A 20 2.16 2.96 1.42
CA GLU A 20 2.55 1.88 2.34
C GLU A 20 2.19 2.24 3.79
N LYS A 21 2.51 3.46 4.23
CA LYS A 21 2.19 3.93 5.59
C LYS A 21 0.69 3.94 5.86
N ILE A 22 -0.12 4.45 4.92
CA ILE A 22 -1.58 4.44 5.05
C ILE A 22 -2.09 3.02 5.31
N SER A 23 -1.51 2.03 4.63
CA SER A 23 -1.96 0.64 4.72
C SER A 23 -1.76 0.01 6.09
N VAL A 24 -0.81 0.51 6.90
CA VAL A 24 -0.58 0.00 8.26
C VAL A 24 -1.82 0.18 9.13
N ASP A 25 -2.50 1.32 9.00
CA ASP A 25 -3.70 1.68 9.76
C ASP A 25 -5.01 1.20 9.08
N MET A 26 -4.91 0.35 8.05
CA MET A 26 -6.05 -0.22 7.33
C MET A 26 -6.01 -1.76 7.41
N PRO A 27 -6.45 -2.36 8.53
CA PRO A 27 -6.41 -3.81 8.73
C PRO A 27 -7.33 -4.59 7.77
N GLU A 28 -8.20 -3.92 7.01
CA GLU A 28 -9.12 -4.50 6.04
C GLU A 28 -8.52 -4.71 4.64
N VAL A 29 -7.27 -4.28 4.43
CA VAL A 29 -6.54 -4.44 3.16
C VAL A 29 -5.17 -5.08 3.36
N CYS A 30 -4.64 -5.69 2.31
CA CYS A 30 -3.21 -5.91 2.11
C CYS A 30 -2.73 -5.12 0.88
N ILE A 31 -1.42 -5.04 0.67
CA ILE A 31 -0.83 -4.19 -0.36
C ILE A 31 0.23 -4.90 -1.17
N MET A 32 0.51 -4.32 -2.33
CA MET A 32 1.67 -4.64 -3.16
C MET A 32 2.05 -3.38 -3.93
N ASP A 33 3.34 -3.18 -4.11
CA ASP A 33 3.89 -2.14 -4.97
C ASP A 33 5.20 -2.60 -5.59
N THR A 34 5.74 -1.77 -6.47
CA THR A 34 6.97 -2.10 -7.20
C THR A 34 8.16 -2.37 -6.27
N THR A 35 8.29 -1.69 -5.14
CA THR A 35 9.37 -1.90 -4.15
C THR A 35 9.25 -3.28 -3.51
N ILE A 36 8.07 -3.61 -2.98
CA ILE A 36 7.82 -4.91 -2.34
C ILE A 36 7.97 -6.05 -3.35
N ALA A 37 7.47 -5.84 -4.58
CA ALA A 37 7.55 -6.82 -5.66
C ALA A 37 9.01 -7.19 -6.00
N PHE A 38 9.91 -6.20 -6.04
CA PHE A 38 11.33 -6.43 -6.35
C PHE A 38 12.23 -6.61 -5.12
N GLY A 39 11.67 -6.47 -3.91
CA GLY A 39 12.41 -6.46 -2.64
C GLY A 39 12.93 -7.82 -2.18
N GLY A 40 12.56 -8.91 -2.87
CA GLY A 40 13.10 -10.24 -2.60
C GLY A 40 12.51 -10.91 -1.37
N PRO A 41 13.20 -11.91 -0.78
CA PRO A 41 12.59 -12.83 0.18
C PRO A 41 12.31 -12.24 1.56
N GLU A 42 12.80 -11.03 1.87
CA GLU A 42 12.59 -10.38 3.17
C GLU A 42 11.09 -10.15 3.47
N PHE A 43 10.30 -9.86 2.45
CA PHE A 43 8.85 -9.67 2.54
C PHE A 43 8.07 -10.98 2.76
N ASN A 44 8.75 -12.14 2.76
CA ASN A 44 8.14 -13.43 3.08
C ASN A 44 8.21 -13.76 4.59
N THR A 45 8.81 -12.89 5.41
CA THR A 45 8.97 -13.12 6.85
C THR A 45 8.42 -11.95 7.65
N ASN A 46 7.80 -12.23 8.81
CA ASN A 46 7.28 -11.18 9.69
C ASN A 46 8.39 -10.23 10.16
N THR A 47 9.60 -10.75 10.41
CA THR A 47 10.77 -9.95 10.80
C THR A 47 11.16 -8.97 9.70
N GLY A 48 11.32 -9.43 8.46
CA GLY A 48 11.69 -8.56 7.34
C GLY A 48 10.64 -7.49 7.06
N VAL A 49 9.35 -7.86 7.10
CA VAL A 49 8.26 -6.89 6.97
C VAL A 49 8.31 -5.84 8.10
N MET A 50 8.48 -6.27 9.35
CA MET A 50 8.57 -5.35 10.49
C MET A 50 9.76 -4.39 10.38
N GLU A 51 10.93 -4.90 9.98
CA GLU A 51 12.13 -4.10 9.77
C GLU A 51 11.93 -3.07 8.65
N TYR A 52 11.35 -3.48 7.52
CA TYR A 52 11.05 -2.59 6.40
C TYR A 52 10.15 -1.43 6.81
N PHE A 53 9.01 -1.73 7.45
CA PHE A 53 8.07 -0.70 7.88
C PHE A 53 8.68 0.24 8.94
N SER A 54 9.53 -0.29 9.82
CA SER A 54 10.29 0.52 10.77
C SER A 54 11.25 1.49 10.07
N GLN A 55 11.96 1.04 9.03
CA GLN A 55 12.90 1.87 8.26
C GLN A 55 12.21 3.01 7.50
N ILE A 56 10.99 2.80 7.00
CA ILE A 56 10.23 3.87 6.33
C ILE A 56 9.53 4.81 7.32
N GLY A 57 9.65 4.57 8.63
CA GLY A 57 9.18 5.48 9.69
C GLY A 57 7.82 5.13 10.28
N VAL A 58 7.39 3.86 10.19
CA VAL A 58 6.22 3.36 10.92
C VAL A 58 6.68 2.92 12.31
N ALA A 59 6.24 3.63 13.35
CA ALA A 59 6.72 3.42 14.71
C ALA A 59 6.27 2.09 15.34
N LYS A 60 5.10 1.59 14.95
CA LYS A 60 4.55 0.34 15.48
C LYS A 60 3.68 -0.35 14.45
N ILE A 61 4.11 -1.56 14.05
CA ILE A 61 3.28 -2.51 13.30
C ILE A 61 3.18 -3.78 14.16
N SER A 62 1.96 -4.31 14.33
CA SER A 62 1.76 -5.54 15.10
C SER A 62 2.25 -6.75 14.30
N GLU A 63 2.66 -7.81 14.99
CA GLU A 63 3.06 -9.07 14.34
C GLU A 63 1.92 -9.66 13.49
N GLU A 64 0.68 -9.57 13.98
CA GLU A 64 -0.50 -9.97 13.19
C GLU A 64 -0.63 -9.15 11.89
N ARG A 65 -0.32 -7.85 11.95
CA ARG A 65 -0.36 -6.99 10.76
C ARG A 65 0.75 -7.36 9.78
N CYS A 66 1.96 -7.68 10.26
CA CYS A 66 3.06 -8.10 9.39
C CYS A 66 2.71 -9.32 8.52
N ASP A 67 2.00 -10.32 9.07
CA ASP A 67 1.62 -11.52 8.32
C ASP A 67 0.59 -11.24 7.21
N LYS A 68 -0.17 -10.15 7.35
CA LYS A 68 -1.33 -9.83 6.51
C LYS A 68 -1.13 -8.61 5.61
N ILE A 69 -0.16 -7.74 5.88
CA ILE A 69 -0.02 -6.45 5.18
C ILE A 69 0.46 -6.60 3.74
N ILE A 70 1.31 -7.59 3.48
CA ILE A 70 1.81 -7.88 2.14
C ILE A 70 0.88 -8.87 1.44
N SER A 71 0.45 -8.53 0.23
CA SER A 71 -0.36 -9.42 -0.58
C SER A 71 0.45 -10.67 -0.99
N LYS A 72 -0.13 -11.84 -0.70
CA LYS A 72 0.41 -13.16 -1.09
C LYS A 72 -0.17 -13.64 -2.43
N SER A 73 -1.12 -12.90 -3.00
CA SER A 73 -1.68 -13.21 -4.30
C SER A 73 -0.69 -12.76 -5.38
N GLY A 74 -0.35 -13.65 -6.31
CA GLY A 74 0.75 -13.44 -7.26
C GLY A 74 0.72 -12.07 -7.97
N MET A 75 1.91 -11.57 -8.34
CA MET A 75 2.12 -10.24 -8.92
C MET A 75 1.17 -9.94 -10.08
N ILE A 76 0.30 -8.94 -9.91
CA ILE A 76 -0.36 -8.26 -11.02
C ILE A 76 -0.43 -6.75 -10.70
N LEU A 77 0.71 -6.07 -10.74
CA LEU A 77 0.75 -4.60 -10.76
C LEU A 77 0.43 -4.04 -12.15
N GLY A 78 0.78 -4.78 -13.22
CA GLY A 78 0.50 -4.37 -14.59
C GLY A 78 1.10 -2.99 -14.89
N GLU A 79 0.25 -2.02 -15.23
CA GLU A 79 0.65 -0.63 -15.49
C GLU A 79 0.52 0.31 -14.28
N TYR A 80 0.19 -0.23 -13.10
CA TYR A 80 0.00 0.49 -11.85
C TYR A 80 1.24 0.40 -10.96
N ASP A 81 1.38 1.36 -10.06
CA ASP A 81 2.54 1.42 -9.16
C ASP A 81 2.27 0.74 -7.81
N PHE A 82 0.99 0.67 -7.42
CA PHE A 82 0.53 0.20 -6.12
C PHE A 82 -0.88 -0.39 -6.23
N PHE A 83 -1.23 -1.36 -5.39
CA PHE A 83 -2.63 -1.70 -5.13
C PHE A 83 -2.92 -1.95 -3.66
N PHE A 84 -4.15 -1.63 -3.26
CA PHE A 84 -4.79 -2.11 -2.04
C PHE A 84 -5.71 -3.27 -2.39
N GLU A 85 -5.45 -4.45 -1.84
CA GLU A 85 -6.29 -5.63 -1.99
C GLU A 85 -7.17 -5.79 -0.76
N TRP A 86 -8.48 -5.72 -0.96
CA TRP A 86 -9.47 -5.78 0.09
C TRP A 86 -9.76 -7.22 0.51
N PHE A 87 -9.75 -7.50 1.82
CA PHE A 87 -10.08 -8.82 2.37
C PHE A 87 -11.57 -9.19 2.22
N LYS A 88 -12.42 -8.18 2.05
CA LYS A 88 -13.86 -8.32 1.76
C LYS A 88 -14.24 -7.34 0.66
N ASN A 89 -15.42 -7.50 0.06
CA ASN A 89 -15.91 -6.49 -0.87
C ASN A 89 -16.12 -5.16 -0.11
N PRO A 90 -15.44 -4.07 -0.51
CA PRO A 90 -15.59 -2.78 0.15
C PRO A 90 -16.96 -2.17 -0.16
N THR A 91 -17.47 -1.40 0.79
CA THR A 91 -18.59 -0.49 0.55
C THR A 91 -18.11 0.77 -0.18
N GLN A 92 -19.04 1.55 -0.74
CA GLN A 92 -18.70 2.86 -1.29
C GLN A 92 -18.05 3.79 -0.24
N SER A 93 -18.46 3.66 1.02
CA SER A 93 -17.85 4.43 2.11
C SER A 93 -16.40 4.01 2.36
N ASP A 94 -16.09 2.72 2.31
CA ASP A 94 -14.72 2.22 2.47
C ASP A 94 -13.82 2.75 1.34
N ILE A 95 -14.31 2.74 0.10
CA ILE A 95 -13.59 3.29 -1.06
C ILE A 95 -13.36 4.80 -0.89
N ASN A 96 -14.39 5.55 -0.50
CA ASN A 96 -14.26 7.00 -0.27
C ASN A 96 -13.26 7.32 0.85
N ASN A 97 -13.25 6.52 1.91
CA ASN A 97 -12.29 6.66 3.01
C ASN A 97 -10.85 6.38 2.54
N LEU A 98 -10.65 5.36 1.70
CA LEU A 98 -9.35 5.09 1.09
C LEU A 98 -8.88 6.29 0.24
N ILE A 99 -9.76 6.82 -0.62
CA ILE A 99 -9.46 8.00 -1.46
C ILE A 99 -9.06 9.20 -0.60
N ALA A 100 -9.82 9.51 0.45
CA ALA A 100 -9.53 10.63 1.33
C ALA A 100 -8.15 10.49 2.02
N LYS A 101 -7.80 9.28 2.49
CA LYS A 101 -6.48 9.00 3.08
C LYS A 101 -5.36 9.18 2.06
N ILE A 102 -5.55 8.71 0.82
CA ILE A 102 -4.57 8.89 -0.27
C ILE A 102 -4.39 10.37 -0.58
N ASP A 103 -5.48 11.13 -0.72
CA ASP A 103 -5.43 12.58 -0.97
C ASP A 103 -4.64 13.31 0.11
N GLU A 104 -4.92 13.02 1.38
CA GLU A 104 -4.21 13.61 2.52
C GLU A 104 -2.72 13.28 2.49
N ALA A 105 -2.36 12.02 2.24
CA ALA A 105 -0.97 11.57 2.26
C ALA A 105 -0.15 12.06 1.06
N LEU A 106 -0.77 12.20 -0.12
CA LEU A 106 -0.08 12.58 -1.35
C LEU A 106 -0.09 14.10 -1.61
N SER A 107 -1.03 14.85 -1.02
CA SER A 107 -1.14 16.30 -1.21
C SER A 107 0.17 17.06 -0.94
N PRO A 108 0.91 16.81 0.17
CA PRO A 108 2.18 17.48 0.43
C PRO A 108 3.29 17.17 -0.58
N LEU A 109 3.16 16.07 -1.33
CA LEU A 109 4.15 15.64 -2.32
C LEU A 109 3.92 16.28 -3.69
N GLY A 110 2.74 16.87 -3.94
CA GLY A 110 2.40 17.51 -5.21
C GLY A 110 2.27 16.54 -6.39
N VAL A 111 2.19 15.24 -6.13
CA VAL A 111 1.99 14.22 -7.17
C VAL A 111 0.53 14.18 -7.61
N LYS A 112 0.29 13.73 -8.84
CA LYS A 112 -1.06 13.36 -9.29
C LYS A 112 -1.19 11.86 -9.26
N TYR A 113 -2.41 11.35 -9.13
CA TYR A 113 -2.65 9.92 -9.20
C TYR A 113 -4.01 9.62 -9.81
N THR A 114 -4.17 8.39 -10.29
CA THR A 114 -5.48 7.81 -10.63
C THR A 114 -5.71 6.58 -9.79
N ILE A 115 -6.95 6.38 -9.35
CA ILE A 115 -7.38 5.17 -8.65
C ILE A 115 -8.41 4.42 -9.50
N THR A 116 -8.30 3.09 -9.54
CA THR A 116 -9.26 2.20 -10.23
C THR A 116 -9.56 1.02 -9.33
N THR A 117 -10.83 0.85 -8.95
CA THR A 117 -11.28 -0.28 -8.13
C THR A 117 -11.98 -1.33 -8.99
N LYS A 118 -11.51 -2.58 -8.97
CA LYS A 118 -12.09 -3.71 -9.71
C LYS A 118 -11.87 -5.04 -9.00
#